data_AF-A0A9W8QDE2-F1
#
_entry.id   AF-A0A9W8QDE2-F1
#
_cell.length_a   1.000
_cell.length_b   1.000
_cell.length_c   1.000
_cell.angle_alpha   90.00
_cell.angle_beta   90.00
_cell.angle_gamma   90.00
#
_symmetry.space_group_name_H-M   'P 1'
#
loop_
_entity.id
_entity.type
_entity.pdbx_description
1 polymer ?
#
loop_
_entity_poly.entity_id
_entity_poly.type
_entity_poly.pdbx_seq_one_letter_code
_entity_poly.pdbx_strand_id
1 'polypeptide(L)'
;MQTANRLGTVPSGNSERWETAARNGIRIHEIFNEARFEEKLRILAAGYKKRFGDLLEYNVEDELKKFQGWREKLTPHCVDAVTFMKAAQDDSSKKILIEGANALMLDVDYGTYPYVTSSNTGLGGAITGLALNPTKIKEVIGVVKGYTTRVGAGIFKTEDLGEAGTKLQEIGRKWACRPVAAADAAGWTLPSSNTPYKDPETGDLIDYFPADLEYLEKCEVVYEDFKGWQTPITSVKEYEDLPKETKEYIEYIEKFLGVPIKWMGTGPNRDDMIFRRKAFNKF
;
A
#
# COMPACT_ATOMS: atom_id res chain seq x y z
N MET A 1 -26.03 3.89 -15.29
CA MET A 1 -26.35 4.31 -13.90
C MET A 1 -25.05 4.81 -13.28
N GLN A 2 -24.94 6.12 -13.01
CA GLN A 2 -23.75 6.73 -12.41
C GLN A 2 -23.51 6.14 -11.01
N THR A 3 -22.46 5.34 -10.84
CA THR A 3 -21.90 5.06 -9.53
C THR A 3 -21.24 6.34 -9.04
N ALA A 4 -21.91 7.03 -8.11
CA ALA A 4 -21.44 8.28 -7.52
C ALA A 4 -19.97 8.17 -7.07
N ASN A 5 -19.19 9.23 -7.36
CA ASN A 5 -17.77 9.44 -7.05
C ASN A 5 -17.37 9.20 -5.58
N ARG A 6 -17.44 7.96 -5.10
CA ARG A 6 -16.98 7.56 -3.77
C ARG A 6 -15.62 6.90 -3.90
N LEU A 7 -14.64 7.39 -3.14
CA LEU A 7 -13.28 6.84 -3.13
C LEU A 7 -13.22 5.41 -2.56
N GLY A 8 -14.16 5.04 -1.69
CA GLY A 8 -14.11 3.77 -0.95
C GLY A 8 -13.06 3.81 0.18
N THR A 9 -12.93 4.94 0.85
CA THR A 9 -12.04 5.14 2.01
C THR A 9 -12.43 4.19 3.14
N VAL A 10 -11.43 3.62 3.81
CA VAL A 10 -11.66 3.01 5.13
C VAL A 10 -12.20 4.10 6.06
N PRO A 11 -13.32 3.88 6.77
CA PRO A 11 -13.90 4.86 7.70
C PRO A 11 -13.04 4.97 8.97
N SER A 12 -11.82 5.48 8.81
CA SER A 12 -10.83 5.69 9.86
C SER A 12 -10.35 7.16 9.93
N GLY A 13 -10.94 8.06 9.15
CA GLY A 13 -10.59 9.49 9.12
C GLY A 13 -9.26 9.82 8.42
N ASN A 14 -8.59 8.85 7.79
CA ASN A 14 -7.29 9.08 7.13
C ASN A 14 -7.37 10.11 5.98
N SER A 15 -8.50 10.18 5.28
CA SER A 15 -8.76 11.18 4.23
C SER A 15 -9.05 12.57 4.78
N GLU A 16 -9.30 12.71 6.08
CA GLU A 16 -9.63 13.99 6.72
C GLU A 16 -8.38 14.74 7.20
N ARG A 17 -7.20 14.08 7.21
CA ARG A 17 -5.88 14.62 7.61
C ARG A 17 -5.39 15.84 6.83
N TRP A 18 -6.20 16.39 5.91
CA TRP A 18 -5.98 17.67 5.25
C TRP A 18 -5.79 18.83 6.22
N GLU A 19 -6.16 18.71 7.51
CA GLU A 19 -5.87 19.75 8.50
C GLU A 19 -4.37 19.99 8.68
N THR A 20 -3.54 18.98 8.38
CA THR A 20 -2.07 19.14 8.38
C THR A 20 -1.65 20.08 7.25
N ALA A 21 -2.19 19.89 6.05
CA ALA A 21 -1.93 20.76 4.90
C ALA A 21 -2.51 22.17 5.13
N ALA A 22 -3.70 22.26 5.73
CA ALA A 22 -4.33 23.53 6.10
C ALA A 22 -3.71 24.18 7.35
N ARG A 23 -2.81 23.48 8.06
CA ARG A 23 -2.10 23.92 9.28
C ARG A 23 -3.01 24.22 10.47
N ASN A 24 -4.22 23.66 10.50
CA ASN A 24 -5.20 23.81 11.58
C ASN A 24 -5.36 22.54 12.45
N GLY A 25 -4.65 21.46 12.13
CA GLY A 25 -4.68 20.21 12.91
C GLY A 25 -4.10 20.33 14.33
N ILE A 26 -4.41 19.33 15.16
CA ILE A 26 -3.84 19.13 16.50
C ILE A 26 -2.71 18.11 16.40
N ARG A 27 -1.53 18.43 16.95
CA ARG A 27 -0.39 17.49 17.03
C ARG A 27 -0.21 16.92 18.43
N ILE A 28 0.53 15.81 18.54
CA ILE A 28 0.71 15.07 19.80
C ILE A 28 1.18 15.96 20.97
N HIS A 29 2.10 16.89 20.71
CA HIS A 29 2.63 17.78 21.75
C HIS A 29 1.56 18.74 22.33
N GLU A 30 0.52 19.05 21.55
CA GLU A 30 -0.54 19.96 21.98
C GLU A 30 -1.51 19.26 22.93
N ILE A 31 -1.65 17.93 22.84
CA ILE A 31 -2.51 17.12 23.73
C ILE A 31 -2.10 17.31 25.19
N PHE A 32 -0.81 17.47 25.48
CA PHE A 32 -0.27 17.63 26.84
C PHE A 32 -0.43 19.06 27.40
N ASN A 33 -0.77 20.04 26.57
CA ASN A 33 -1.16 21.37 27.02
C ASN A 33 -2.69 21.44 27.00
N GLU A 34 -3.32 21.21 28.16
CA GLU A 34 -4.77 21.04 28.25
C GLU A 34 -5.55 22.23 27.70
N ALA A 35 -5.17 23.45 28.08
CA ALA A 35 -5.84 24.67 27.65
C ALA A 35 -5.75 24.85 26.12
N ARG A 36 -4.56 24.64 25.54
CA ARG A 36 -4.35 24.74 24.09
C ARG A 36 -5.04 23.64 23.30
N PHE A 37 -5.04 22.42 23.83
CA PHE A 37 -5.76 21.29 23.23
C PHE A 37 -7.25 21.56 23.17
N GLU A 38 -7.83 22.01 24.29
CA GLU A 38 -9.25 22.32 24.38
C GLU A 38 -9.66 23.44 23.43
N GLU A 39 -8.91 24.55 23.44
CA GLU A 39 -9.16 25.68 22.53
C GLU A 39 -9.19 25.22 21.07
N LYS A 40 -8.16 24.47 20.63
CA LYS A 40 -8.09 23.96 19.27
C LYS A 40 -9.19 22.96 18.94
N LEU A 41 -9.52 22.06 19.87
CA LEU A 41 -10.56 21.05 19.66
C LEU A 41 -11.92 21.71 19.45
N ARG A 42 -12.25 22.72 20.26
CA ARG A 42 -13.48 23.51 20.11
C ARG A 42 -13.53 24.26 18.78
N ILE A 43 -12.42 24.86 18.35
CA ILE A 43 -12.31 25.54 17.05
C ILE A 43 -12.54 24.54 15.90
N LEU A 44 -11.90 23.37 15.94
CA LEU A 44 -12.06 22.33 14.93
C LEU A 44 -13.50 21.80 14.90
N ALA A 45 -14.09 21.48 16.05
CA ALA A 45 -15.46 21.01 16.14
C ALA A 45 -16.46 22.05 15.59
N ALA A 46 -16.28 23.33 15.91
CA ALA A 46 -17.10 24.41 15.36
C ALA A 46 -16.92 24.55 13.83
N GLY A 47 -15.70 24.42 13.33
CA GLY A 47 -15.41 24.41 11.88
C GLY A 47 -16.09 23.25 11.16
N TYR A 48 -16.00 22.05 11.73
CA TYR A 48 -16.66 20.86 11.20
C TYR A 48 -18.18 20.95 11.29
N LYS A 49 -18.74 21.50 12.37
CA LYS A 49 -20.18 21.74 12.50
C LYS A 49 -20.69 22.72 11.43
N LYS A 50 -19.92 23.75 11.10
CA LYS A 50 -20.25 24.66 9.98
C LYS A 50 -20.23 23.95 8.63
N ARG A 51 -19.31 23.00 8.42
CA ARG A 51 -19.15 22.28 7.16
C ARG A 51 -20.21 21.19 6.95
N PHE A 52 -20.48 20.42 7.99
CA PHE A 52 -21.32 19.22 7.92
C PHE A 52 -22.72 19.42 8.52
N GLY A 53 -22.97 20.55 9.20
CA GLY A 53 -24.27 20.88 9.77
C GLY A 53 -24.72 19.82 10.78
N ASP A 54 -25.96 19.37 10.65
CA ASP A 54 -26.57 18.38 11.56
C ASP A 54 -26.13 16.94 11.31
N LEU A 55 -25.36 16.69 10.25
CA LEU A 55 -24.73 15.39 10.04
C LEU A 55 -23.58 15.13 11.00
N LEU A 56 -23.00 16.17 11.61
CA LEU A 56 -21.95 16.02 12.61
C LEU A 56 -22.56 15.86 14.00
N GLU A 57 -22.55 14.62 14.48
CA GLU A 57 -22.79 14.27 15.88
C GLU A 57 -21.44 14.13 16.60
N TYR A 58 -21.01 15.19 17.29
CA TYR A 58 -19.72 15.21 17.98
C TYR A 58 -19.81 15.92 19.32
N ASN A 59 -19.53 15.19 20.40
CA ASN A 59 -19.52 15.75 21.76
C ASN A 59 -18.08 16.08 22.17
N VAL A 60 -17.77 17.37 22.19
CA VAL A 60 -16.45 17.89 22.58
C VAL A 60 -16.12 17.53 24.04
N GLU A 61 -17.09 17.58 24.95
CA GLU A 61 -16.85 17.30 26.37
C GLU A 61 -16.47 15.84 26.63
N ASP A 62 -17.15 14.91 25.94
CA ASP A 62 -16.80 13.48 26.02
C ASP A 62 -15.40 13.22 25.49
N GLU A 63 -15.01 13.92 24.41
CA GLU A 63 -13.68 13.77 23.84
C GLU A 63 -12.61 14.33 24.78
N LEU A 64 -12.80 15.52 25.34
CA LEU A 64 -11.89 16.11 26.33
C LEU A 64 -11.67 15.15 27.52
N LYS A 65 -12.74 14.52 28.02
CA LYS A 65 -12.67 13.55 29.10
C LYS A 65 -11.87 12.29 28.73
N LYS A 66 -11.99 11.80 27.49
CA LYS A 66 -11.15 10.67 27.02
C LYS A 66 -9.67 11.06 27.03
N PHE A 67 -9.35 12.25 26.52
CA PHE A 67 -7.95 12.72 26.43
C PHE A 67 -7.32 12.99 27.80
N GLN A 68 -8.10 13.36 28.83
CA GLN A 68 -7.60 13.42 30.20
C GLN A 68 -6.97 12.09 30.63
N GLY A 69 -7.67 10.97 30.44
CA GLY A 69 -7.14 9.64 30.77
C GLY A 69 -6.04 9.16 29.83
N TRP A 70 -6.00 9.64 28.58
CA TRP A 70 -4.97 9.26 27.62
C TRP A 70 -3.66 10.01 27.80
N ARG A 71 -3.66 11.25 28.33
CA ARG A 71 -2.40 11.99 28.58
C ARG A 71 -1.43 11.20 29.44
N GLU A 72 -1.91 10.63 30.55
CA GLU A 72 -1.08 9.80 31.43
C GLU A 72 -0.52 8.57 30.70
N LYS A 73 -1.37 7.90 29.90
CA LYS A 73 -0.99 6.70 29.16
C LYS A 73 -0.03 6.98 28.00
N LEU A 74 -0.16 8.13 27.33
CA LEU A 74 0.62 8.49 26.15
C LEU A 74 1.96 9.13 26.51
N THR A 75 2.05 9.82 27.65
CA THR A 75 3.28 10.50 28.13
C THR A 75 4.54 9.61 28.03
N PRO A 76 4.58 8.37 28.56
CA PRO A 76 5.79 7.55 28.52
C PRO A 76 6.20 7.09 27.11
N HIS A 77 5.34 7.25 26.12
CA HIS A 77 5.57 6.85 24.73
C HIS A 77 5.90 8.02 23.80
N CYS A 78 5.78 9.26 24.29
CA CYS A 78 6.06 10.44 23.49
C CYS A 78 7.53 10.83 23.59
N VAL A 79 8.20 10.84 22.44
CA VAL A 79 9.61 11.21 22.32
C VAL A 79 9.78 12.30 21.26
N ASP A 80 10.86 13.05 21.33
CA ASP A 80 11.32 13.81 20.17
C ASP A 80 11.80 12.82 19.10
N ALA A 81 10.93 12.56 18.13
CA ALA A 81 11.17 11.60 17.06
C ALA A 81 12.42 11.93 16.24
N VAL A 82 12.74 13.22 16.03
CA VAL A 82 13.91 13.62 15.22
C VAL A 82 15.20 13.27 15.94
N THR A 83 15.29 13.66 17.22
CA THR A 83 16.47 13.34 18.05
C THR A 83 16.61 11.83 18.26
N PHE A 84 15.49 11.14 18.52
CA PHE A 84 15.45 9.69 18.67
C PHE A 84 15.94 8.97 17.41
N MET A 85 15.40 9.32 16.23
CA MET A 85 15.79 8.69 14.97
C MET A 85 17.22 9.04 14.57
N LYS A 86 17.70 10.25 14.86
CA LYS A 86 19.10 10.61 14.64
C LYS A 86 20.04 9.74 15.49
N ALA A 87 19.78 9.62 16.79
CA ALA A 87 20.58 8.79 17.68
C ALA A 87 20.60 7.32 17.23
N ALA A 88 19.44 6.78 16.84
CA ALA A 88 19.34 5.42 16.31
C ALA A 88 20.11 5.22 15.00
N GLN A 89 20.12 6.21 14.10
CA GLN A 89 20.86 6.16 12.83
C GLN A 89 22.38 6.33 13.00
N ASP A 90 22.83 7.01 14.05
CA ASP A 90 24.25 7.24 14.33
C ASP A 90 24.89 6.07 15.11
N ASP A 91 24.09 5.23 15.77
CA ASP A 91 24.53 4.00 16.42
C ASP A 91 24.62 2.83 15.42
N SER A 92 25.85 2.47 15.04
CA SER A 92 26.12 1.37 14.09
C SER A 92 25.67 -0.02 14.58
N SER A 93 25.42 -0.19 15.88
CA SER A 93 24.92 -1.45 16.44
C SER A 93 23.42 -1.64 16.19
N LYS A 94 22.69 -0.56 15.90
CA LYS A 94 21.23 -0.60 15.68
C LYS A 94 20.92 -1.06 14.27
N LYS A 95 19.93 -1.94 14.17
CA LYS A 95 19.27 -2.32 12.91
C LYS A 95 17.88 -1.74 12.92
N ILE A 96 17.60 -0.88 11.94
CA ILE A 96 16.32 -0.20 11.81
C ILE A 96 15.55 -0.89 10.69
N LEU A 97 14.37 -1.43 11.00
CA LEU A 97 13.41 -1.93 10.04
C LEU A 97 12.26 -0.91 9.95
N ILE A 98 11.95 -0.48 8.73
CA ILE A 98 10.85 0.45 8.47
C ILE A 98 9.70 -0.34 7.85
N GLU A 99 8.54 -0.28 8.49
CA GLU A 99 7.31 -0.87 7.97
C GLU A 99 6.53 0.20 7.21
N GLY A 100 6.40 0.01 5.89
CA GLY A 100 5.55 0.84 5.05
C GLY A 100 4.08 0.46 5.22
N ALA A 101 3.19 1.46 5.26
CA ALA A 101 1.76 1.24 5.20
C ALA A 101 1.23 1.46 3.77
N ASN A 102 0.11 0.82 3.44
CA ASN A 102 -0.53 0.86 2.11
C ASN A 102 0.40 0.29 1.01
N ALA A 103 0.44 0.91 -0.17
CA ALA A 103 1.24 0.48 -1.31
C ALA A 103 1.43 1.63 -2.30
N LEU A 104 2.40 1.49 -3.22
CA LEU A 104 2.78 2.53 -4.18
C LEU A 104 1.60 3.02 -5.05
N MET A 105 0.73 2.11 -5.52
CA MET A 105 -0.42 2.51 -6.36
C MET A 105 -1.54 3.24 -5.60
N LEU A 106 -1.38 3.39 -4.29
CA LEU A 106 -2.22 4.22 -3.42
C LEU A 106 -1.50 5.48 -2.94
N ASP A 107 -0.28 5.76 -3.41
CA ASP A 107 0.44 6.99 -3.08
C ASP A 107 -0.33 8.22 -3.58
N VAL A 108 -0.32 9.31 -2.81
CA VAL A 108 -1.06 10.54 -3.16
C VAL A 108 -0.55 11.18 -4.45
N ASP A 109 0.74 11.06 -4.75
CA ASP A 109 1.38 11.67 -5.92
C ASP A 109 1.51 10.68 -7.08
N TYR A 110 1.82 9.41 -6.79
CA TYR A 110 2.16 8.40 -7.80
C TYR A 110 1.11 7.31 -8.02
N GLY A 111 0.04 7.30 -7.22
CA GLY A 111 -1.02 6.31 -7.32
C GLY A 111 -2.11 6.67 -8.34
N THR A 112 -3.18 5.86 -8.36
CA THR A 112 -4.35 6.09 -9.25
C THR A 112 -5.26 7.23 -8.76
N TYR A 113 -4.75 8.46 -8.69
CA TYR A 113 -5.49 9.62 -8.18
C TYR A 113 -6.80 9.83 -8.97
N PRO A 114 -7.95 10.08 -8.30
CA PRO A 114 -8.10 10.41 -6.87
C PRO A 114 -8.26 9.20 -5.94
N TYR A 115 -8.26 7.97 -6.47
CA TYR A 115 -8.50 6.74 -5.71
C TYR A 115 -7.23 6.23 -5.01
N VAL A 116 -6.70 7.07 -4.14
CA VAL A 116 -5.43 6.90 -3.42
C VAL A 116 -5.63 7.18 -1.93
N THR A 117 -4.61 6.91 -1.11
CA THR A 117 -4.56 7.45 0.25
C THR A 117 -4.02 8.90 0.23
N SER A 118 -4.20 9.61 1.33
CA SER A 118 -3.79 11.02 1.49
C SER A 118 -2.34 11.19 1.95
N SER A 119 -1.47 10.20 1.70
CA SER A 119 -0.08 10.19 2.18
C SER A 119 0.86 9.58 1.14
N ASN A 120 2.13 9.95 1.20
CA ASN A 120 3.16 9.25 0.44
C ASN A 120 3.46 7.89 1.06
N THR A 121 3.27 6.83 0.28
CA THR A 121 3.46 5.42 0.66
C THR A 121 4.81 4.90 0.17
N GLY A 122 5.44 5.60 -0.78
CA GLY A 122 6.76 5.26 -1.30
C GLY A 122 7.94 5.65 -0.40
N LEU A 123 9.16 5.46 -0.91
CA LEU A 123 10.42 5.74 -0.21
C LEU A 123 10.51 7.19 0.30
N GLY A 124 9.99 8.15 -0.47
CA GLY A 124 9.97 9.56 -0.09
C GLY A 124 9.19 9.80 1.22
N GLY A 125 8.08 9.10 1.43
CA GLY A 125 7.28 9.18 2.65
C GLY A 125 8.02 8.64 3.88
N ALA A 126 8.81 7.58 3.72
CA ALA A 126 9.65 7.07 4.80
C ALA A 126 10.76 8.06 5.18
N ILE A 127 11.39 8.69 4.20
CA ILE A 127 12.45 9.70 4.42
C ILE A 127 11.90 10.90 5.19
N THR A 128 10.80 11.48 4.70
CA THR A 128 10.21 12.69 5.30
C THR A 128 9.52 12.40 6.62
N GLY A 129 8.80 11.27 6.74
CA GLY A 129 8.02 10.91 7.92
C GLY A 129 8.85 10.50 9.14
N LEU A 130 10.06 9.98 8.93
CA LEU A 130 10.93 9.47 10.00
C LEU A 130 12.28 10.21 10.12
N ALA A 131 12.47 11.30 9.37
CA ALA A 131 13.73 12.04 9.31
C ALA A 131 14.94 11.12 9.01
N LEU A 132 14.78 10.20 8.05
CA LEU A 132 15.84 9.29 7.65
C LEU A 132 16.86 10.02 6.77
N ASN A 133 18.13 9.73 6.98
CA ASN A 133 19.18 10.13 6.04
C ASN A 133 19.14 9.22 4.81
N PRO A 134 18.84 9.74 3.59
CA PRO A 134 18.75 8.94 2.39
C PRO A 134 20.02 8.14 2.07
N THR A 135 21.19 8.66 2.45
CA THR A 135 22.49 7.99 2.19
C THR A 135 22.75 6.81 3.11
N LYS A 136 21.98 6.65 4.20
CA LYS A 136 22.11 5.54 5.15
C LYS A 136 21.18 4.37 4.85
N ILE A 137 20.30 4.50 3.84
CA ILE A 137 19.38 3.43 3.44
C ILE A 137 20.18 2.33 2.73
N LYS A 138 20.20 1.14 3.33
CA LYS A 138 21.00 0.00 2.84
C LYS A 138 20.25 -0.88 1.86
N GLU A 139 18.96 -1.07 2.08
CA GLU A 139 18.12 -1.99 1.31
C GLU A 139 16.68 -1.49 1.30
N VAL A 140 16.02 -1.61 0.15
CA VAL A 140 14.59 -1.36 -0.03
C VAL A 140 13.98 -2.65 -0.56
N ILE A 141 13.01 -3.20 0.16
CA ILE A 141 12.37 -4.47 -0.19
C ILE A 141 10.98 -4.15 -0.76
N GLY A 142 10.80 -4.43 -2.05
CA GLY A 142 9.49 -4.39 -2.69
C GLY A 142 8.69 -5.65 -2.36
N VAL A 143 7.53 -5.50 -1.72
CA VAL A 143 6.63 -6.62 -1.43
C VAL A 143 5.61 -6.73 -2.57
N VAL A 144 5.79 -7.74 -3.41
CA VAL A 144 4.89 -8.04 -4.52
C VAL A 144 4.14 -9.33 -4.20
N LYS A 145 2.83 -9.30 -4.40
CA LYS A 145 1.98 -10.47 -4.24
C LYS A 145 1.92 -11.21 -5.57
N GLY A 146 1.83 -12.54 -5.54
CA GLY A 146 1.76 -13.38 -6.76
C GLY A 146 0.57 -13.08 -7.68
N TYR A 147 -0.38 -12.25 -7.23
CA TYR A 147 -1.47 -11.65 -7.99
C TYR A 147 -1.83 -10.29 -7.38
N THR A 148 -2.40 -9.37 -8.14
CA THR A 148 -2.79 -8.05 -7.64
C THR A 148 -4.15 -8.08 -6.91
N THR A 149 -4.43 -7.11 -6.06
CA THR A 149 -5.75 -6.95 -5.40
C THR A 149 -5.94 -5.49 -5.05
N ARG A 150 -7.19 -5.02 -5.06
CA ARG A 150 -7.54 -3.65 -4.69
C ARG A 150 -8.74 -3.62 -3.75
N VAL A 151 -8.70 -2.75 -2.74
CA VAL A 151 -9.86 -2.38 -1.91
C VAL A 151 -10.20 -0.93 -2.21
N GLY A 152 -11.49 -0.60 -2.25
CA GLY A 152 -11.97 0.73 -2.63
C GLY A 152 -12.22 0.86 -4.14
N ALA A 153 -12.78 2.00 -4.53
CA ALA A 153 -13.12 2.30 -5.92
C ALA A 153 -11.86 2.61 -6.75
N GLY A 154 -12.04 2.85 -8.05
CA GLY A 154 -10.99 3.23 -9.00
C GLY A 154 -10.66 2.13 -10.00
N ILE A 155 -9.93 2.51 -11.05
CA ILE A 155 -9.65 1.63 -12.19
C ILE A 155 -8.80 0.44 -11.77
N PHE A 156 -9.17 -0.74 -12.23
CA PHE A 156 -8.39 -1.95 -12.03
C PHE A 156 -8.38 -2.76 -13.32
N LYS A 157 -7.37 -2.52 -14.17
CA LYS A 157 -7.33 -3.04 -15.55
C LYS A 157 -7.22 -4.54 -15.66
N THR A 158 -6.67 -5.19 -14.64
CA THR A 158 -6.55 -6.64 -14.57
C THR A 158 -7.64 -7.24 -13.67
N GLU A 159 -8.74 -6.53 -13.38
CA GLU A 159 -9.83 -7.08 -12.58
C GLU A 159 -10.55 -8.22 -13.31
N ASP A 160 -10.83 -9.32 -12.59
CA ASP A 160 -11.69 -10.39 -13.10
C ASP A 160 -12.94 -10.54 -12.24
N LEU A 161 -14.08 -10.53 -12.92
CA LEU A 161 -15.41 -10.70 -12.33
C LEU A 161 -15.96 -12.13 -12.56
N GLY A 162 -15.16 -13.01 -13.18
CA GLY A 162 -15.47 -14.40 -13.45
C GLY A 162 -15.02 -15.37 -12.35
N GLU A 163 -14.93 -16.64 -12.73
CA GLU A 163 -14.62 -17.77 -11.84
C GLU A 163 -13.19 -17.68 -11.28
N ALA A 164 -12.24 -17.26 -12.10
CA ALA A 164 -10.83 -17.13 -11.74
C ALA A 164 -10.64 -16.09 -10.62
N GLY A 165 -11.25 -14.91 -10.77
CA GLY A 165 -11.30 -13.88 -9.73
C GLY A 165 -11.91 -14.39 -8.42
N THR A 166 -13.03 -15.09 -8.50
CA THR A 166 -13.72 -15.68 -7.33
C THR A 166 -12.83 -16.68 -6.61
N LYS A 167 -12.20 -17.60 -7.34
CA LYS A 167 -11.27 -18.61 -6.79
C LYS A 167 -10.08 -17.95 -6.06
N LEU A 168 -9.52 -16.87 -6.62
CA LEU A 168 -8.43 -16.12 -5.99
C LEU A 168 -8.86 -15.39 -4.70
N GLN A 169 -10.11 -14.93 -4.61
CA GLN A 169 -10.64 -14.36 -3.35
C GLN A 169 -10.76 -15.43 -2.27
N GLU A 170 -11.31 -16.59 -2.60
CA GLU A 170 -11.55 -17.68 -1.64
C GLU A 170 -10.25 -18.24 -1.09
N ILE A 171 -9.32 -18.64 -1.97
CA ILE A 171 -8.02 -19.20 -1.57
C ILE A 171 -7.18 -18.16 -0.82
N GLY A 172 -7.17 -16.92 -1.31
CA GLY A 172 -6.41 -15.82 -0.73
C GLY A 172 -7.04 -15.20 0.53
N ARG A 173 -8.26 -15.61 0.89
CA ARG A 173 -9.08 -15.03 1.97
C ARG A 173 -9.22 -13.51 1.85
N LYS A 174 -9.54 -13.03 0.64
CA LYS A 174 -9.62 -11.60 0.28
C LYS A 174 -11.06 -11.11 0.06
N TRP A 175 -11.93 -11.35 1.05
CA TRP A 175 -13.37 -11.06 0.97
C TRP A 175 -13.75 -9.59 0.74
N ALA A 176 -12.87 -8.66 1.10
CA ALA A 176 -13.10 -7.22 0.93
C ALA A 176 -12.38 -6.64 -0.31
N CYS A 177 -11.67 -7.45 -1.11
CA CYS A 177 -10.84 -6.98 -2.23
C CYS A 177 -11.44 -7.39 -3.57
N ARG A 178 -11.35 -6.51 -4.56
CA ARG A 178 -11.58 -6.84 -5.97
C ARG A 178 -10.40 -7.71 -6.47
N PRO A 179 -10.66 -8.89 -7.09
CA PRO A 179 -9.64 -9.84 -7.50
C PRO A 179 -9.25 -9.66 -8.97
N VAL A 180 -8.33 -10.49 -9.46
CA VAL A 180 -7.64 -10.31 -10.74
C VAL A 180 -7.93 -11.42 -11.73
N ALA A 181 -7.90 -11.06 -13.02
CA ALA A 181 -7.73 -11.92 -14.19
C ALA A 181 -6.27 -12.39 -14.27
N ALA A 182 -5.89 -13.37 -13.46
CA ALA A 182 -4.55 -13.96 -13.57
C ALA A 182 -4.54 -15.46 -13.28
N ALA A 183 -5.69 -16.12 -13.21
CA ALA A 183 -5.74 -17.54 -12.87
C ALA A 183 -6.94 -18.25 -13.51
N ASP A 184 -6.91 -18.53 -14.82
CA ASP A 184 -7.83 -19.54 -15.33
C ASP A 184 -7.52 -20.91 -14.69
N ALA A 185 -8.41 -21.89 -14.83
CA ALA A 185 -8.27 -23.19 -14.17
C ALA A 185 -6.96 -23.94 -14.51
N ALA A 186 -6.17 -23.48 -15.50
CA ALA A 186 -4.98 -24.14 -16.04
C ALA A 186 -3.70 -23.27 -16.10
N GLY A 187 -3.74 -21.95 -15.84
CA GLY A 187 -2.61 -21.05 -16.08
C GLY A 187 -2.61 -19.73 -15.30
N TRP A 188 -1.46 -19.05 -15.32
CA TRP A 188 -1.26 -17.70 -14.77
C TRP A 188 -1.08 -16.71 -15.90
N THR A 189 -1.55 -15.47 -15.72
CA THR A 189 -1.39 -14.44 -16.74
C THR A 189 -0.76 -13.18 -16.14
N LEU A 190 0.37 -12.74 -16.71
CA LEU A 190 1.04 -11.49 -16.33
C LEU A 190 1.06 -10.50 -17.51
N PRO A 191 1.22 -9.20 -17.27
CA PRO A 191 1.51 -8.28 -18.35
C PRO A 191 2.79 -8.69 -19.10
N SER A 192 2.74 -8.71 -20.44
CA SER A 192 3.66 -9.49 -21.29
C SER A 192 4.99 -8.83 -21.70
N SER A 193 5.35 -7.68 -21.16
CA SER A 193 6.67 -7.03 -21.37
C SER A 193 6.71 -5.69 -20.66
N ASN A 194 7.84 -4.96 -20.75
CA ASN A 194 8.01 -3.56 -20.35
C ASN A 194 6.88 -2.61 -20.80
N THR A 195 5.96 -3.07 -21.64
CA THR A 195 4.81 -2.38 -22.21
C THR A 195 3.49 -3.08 -21.86
N PRO A 196 2.90 -2.84 -20.67
CA PRO A 196 1.72 -3.57 -20.19
C PRO A 196 0.40 -3.09 -20.81
N TYR A 197 0.41 -1.99 -21.55
CA TYR A 197 -0.80 -1.38 -22.10
C TYR A 197 -0.66 -1.10 -23.59
N LYS A 198 -1.76 -1.28 -24.34
CA LYS A 198 -1.92 -0.72 -25.68
C LYS A 198 -2.65 0.61 -25.61
N ASP A 199 -2.09 1.60 -26.28
CA ASP A 199 -2.71 2.89 -26.51
C ASP A 199 -4.01 2.70 -27.33
N PRO A 200 -5.13 3.27 -26.88
CA PRO A 200 -6.44 3.06 -27.51
C PRO A 200 -6.61 3.75 -28.86
N GLU A 201 -5.80 4.76 -29.18
CA GLU A 201 -5.88 5.53 -30.43
C GLU A 201 -4.93 4.99 -31.49
N THR A 202 -3.69 4.69 -31.09
CA THR A 202 -2.63 4.24 -32.01
C THR A 202 -2.50 2.73 -32.10
N GLY A 203 -2.91 2.00 -31.06
CA GLY A 203 -2.66 0.56 -30.91
C GLY A 203 -1.22 0.23 -30.51
N ASP A 204 -0.37 1.24 -30.34
CA ASP A 204 1.03 1.09 -29.95
C ASP A 204 1.15 0.67 -28.49
N LEU A 205 2.24 -0.02 -28.18
CA LEU A 205 2.57 -0.46 -26.84
C LEU A 205 3.17 0.70 -26.03
N ILE A 206 2.65 0.95 -24.82
CA ILE A 206 3.17 1.98 -23.91
C ILE A 206 3.85 1.37 -22.68
N ASP A 207 5.00 1.92 -22.31
CA ASP A 207 5.89 1.43 -21.24
C ASP A 207 5.78 2.20 -19.92
N TYR A 208 4.77 3.05 -19.81
CA TYR A 208 4.48 3.85 -18.63
C TYR A 208 3.07 3.56 -18.09
N PHE A 209 2.86 3.88 -16.82
CA PHE A 209 1.54 3.86 -16.21
C PHE A 209 0.86 5.22 -16.43
N PRO A 210 -0.28 5.29 -17.14
CA PRO A 210 -0.93 6.58 -17.39
C PRO A 210 -1.46 7.27 -16.14
N ALA A 211 -1.21 8.58 -16.05
CA ALA A 211 -1.72 9.42 -14.97
C ALA A 211 -3.20 9.82 -15.17
N ASP A 212 -3.65 9.93 -16.42
CA ASP A 212 -5.05 10.18 -16.76
C ASP A 212 -5.84 8.87 -16.66
N LEU A 213 -6.82 8.85 -15.75
CA LEU A 213 -7.67 7.70 -15.51
C LEU A 213 -8.59 7.41 -16.71
N GLU A 214 -9.10 8.42 -17.41
CA GLU A 214 -9.97 8.19 -18.57
C GLU A 214 -9.18 7.53 -19.70
N TYR A 215 -7.91 7.91 -19.86
CA TYR A 215 -7.01 7.27 -20.81
C TYR A 215 -6.61 5.85 -20.36
N LEU A 216 -6.27 5.67 -19.08
CA LEU A 216 -5.98 4.34 -18.51
C LEU A 216 -7.16 3.37 -18.67
N GLU A 217 -8.39 3.86 -18.50
CA GLU A 217 -9.60 3.04 -18.65
C GLU A 217 -9.72 2.46 -20.06
N LYS A 218 -9.34 3.23 -21.08
CA LYS A 218 -9.39 2.83 -22.49
C LYS A 218 -8.23 1.94 -22.92
N CYS A 219 -7.09 2.00 -22.23
CA CYS A 219 -5.93 1.16 -22.53
C CYS A 219 -6.28 -0.34 -22.45
N GLU A 220 -5.77 -1.16 -23.37
CA GLU A 220 -5.93 -2.62 -23.27
C GLU A 220 -4.72 -3.24 -22.57
N VAL A 221 -4.94 -4.24 -21.69
CA VAL A 221 -3.83 -4.95 -21.06
C VAL A 221 -3.30 -6.01 -22.02
N VAL A 222 -1.98 -6.07 -22.18
CA VAL A 222 -1.34 -7.15 -22.95
C VAL A 222 -0.84 -8.21 -21.99
N TYR A 223 -1.29 -9.43 -22.19
CA TYR A 223 -1.09 -10.56 -21.30
C TYR A 223 -0.12 -11.60 -21.88
N GLU A 224 0.62 -12.26 -20.99
CA GLU A 224 1.46 -13.43 -21.26
C GLU A 224 0.97 -14.58 -20.40
N ASP A 225 0.69 -15.70 -21.05
CA ASP A 225 0.16 -16.91 -20.43
C ASP A 225 1.29 -17.83 -19.95
N PHE A 226 1.15 -18.30 -18.72
CA PHE A 226 2.03 -19.25 -18.07
C PHE A 226 1.24 -20.51 -17.73
N LYS A 227 1.88 -21.65 -17.89
CA LYS A 227 1.28 -22.92 -17.46
C LYS A 227 1.18 -22.97 -15.93
N GLY A 228 0.05 -23.39 -15.39
CA GLY A 228 -0.13 -23.63 -13.96
C GLY A 228 0.53 -24.94 -13.51
N TRP A 229 0.83 -25.05 -12.22
CA TRP A 229 1.56 -26.21 -11.66
C TRP A 229 0.66 -27.29 -11.02
N GLN A 230 -0.63 -27.00 -10.77
CA GLN A 230 -1.65 -27.94 -10.24
C GLN A 230 -1.24 -28.75 -8.99
N THR A 231 -0.23 -28.27 -8.26
CA THR A 231 0.38 -28.95 -7.11
C THR A 231 0.48 -27.99 -5.92
N PRO A 232 0.14 -28.39 -4.69
CA PRO A 232 0.32 -27.51 -3.54
C PRO A 232 1.80 -27.14 -3.35
N ILE A 233 2.07 -25.84 -3.23
CA ILE A 233 3.39 -25.32 -2.83
C ILE A 233 3.40 -24.85 -1.36
N THR A 234 2.29 -25.07 -0.64
CA THR A 234 2.15 -24.65 0.75
C THR A 234 3.23 -25.27 1.62
N SER A 235 3.88 -24.44 2.42
CA SER A 235 4.96 -24.83 3.33
C SER A 235 6.24 -25.37 2.70
N VAL A 236 6.39 -25.31 1.37
CA VAL A 236 7.68 -25.54 0.71
C VAL A 236 8.72 -24.55 1.25
N LYS A 237 9.92 -25.07 1.56
CA LYS A 237 11.00 -24.31 2.22
C LYS A 237 12.20 -24.04 1.32
N GLU A 238 12.44 -24.89 0.33
CA GLU A 238 13.57 -24.75 -0.60
C GLU A 238 13.09 -24.42 -2.01
N TYR A 239 13.87 -23.60 -2.74
CA TYR A 239 13.51 -23.19 -4.10
C TYR A 239 13.50 -24.39 -5.06
N GLU A 240 14.42 -25.32 -4.84
CA GLU A 240 14.64 -26.53 -5.62
C GLU A 240 13.45 -27.48 -5.58
N ASP A 241 12.64 -27.42 -4.52
CA ASP A 241 11.44 -28.23 -4.34
C ASP A 241 10.21 -27.65 -5.04
N LEU A 242 10.29 -26.41 -5.58
CA LEU A 242 9.19 -25.82 -6.33
C LEU A 242 8.97 -26.54 -7.67
N PRO A 243 7.71 -26.67 -8.13
CA PRO A 243 7.40 -27.12 -9.48
C PRO A 243 8.11 -26.28 -10.54
N LYS A 244 8.44 -26.90 -11.67
CA LYS A 244 9.13 -26.23 -12.78
C LYS A 244 8.36 -24.97 -13.22
N GLU A 245 7.05 -25.08 -13.39
CA GLU A 245 6.18 -23.98 -13.81
C GLU A 245 6.19 -22.80 -12.79
N THR A 246 6.30 -23.09 -11.49
CA THR A 246 6.42 -22.04 -10.46
C THR A 246 7.76 -21.33 -10.55
N LYS A 247 8.86 -22.06 -10.80
CA LYS A 247 10.19 -21.48 -11.00
C LYS A 247 10.23 -20.59 -12.25
N GLU A 248 9.64 -21.05 -13.35
CA GLU A 248 9.53 -20.27 -14.59
C GLU A 248 8.78 -18.94 -14.37
N TYR A 249 7.68 -18.96 -13.61
CA TYR A 249 6.94 -17.76 -13.23
C TYR A 249 7.79 -16.78 -12.39
N ILE A 250 8.52 -17.29 -11.39
CA ILE A 250 9.41 -16.48 -10.55
C ILE A 250 10.54 -15.85 -11.39
N GLU A 251 11.17 -16.64 -12.26
CA GLU A 251 12.27 -16.20 -13.13
C GLU A 251 11.82 -15.18 -14.17
N TYR A 252 10.59 -15.32 -14.69
CA TYR A 252 9.98 -14.31 -15.54
C TYR A 252 9.83 -12.98 -14.80
N ILE A 253 9.28 -12.96 -13.58
CA ILE A 253 9.13 -11.73 -12.80
C ILE A 253 10.49 -11.08 -12.50
N GLU A 254 11.51 -11.86 -12.15
CA GLU A 254 12.86 -11.34 -11.93
C GLU A 254 13.44 -10.68 -13.18
N LYS A 255 13.30 -11.34 -14.34
CA LYS A 255 13.77 -10.83 -15.63
C LYS A 255 13.01 -9.56 -16.03
N PHE A 256 11.70 -9.56 -15.84
CA PHE A 256 10.81 -8.45 -16.16
C PHE A 256 11.15 -7.21 -15.33
N LEU A 257 11.29 -7.35 -14.02
CA LEU A 257 11.58 -6.23 -13.12
C LEU A 257 13.06 -5.82 -13.12
N GLY A 258 13.96 -6.69 -13.58
CA GLY A 258 15.39 -6.51 -13.41
C GLY A 258 15.84 -6.54 -11.94
N VAL A 259 15.02 -7.11 -11.04
CA VAL A 259 15.24 -7.15 -9.59
C VAL A 259 15.13 -8.60 -9.09
N PRO A 260 16.09 -9.10 -8.29
CA PRO A 260 16.05 -10.45 -7.78
C PRO A 260 14.99 -10.63 -6.70
N ILE A 261 14.27 -11.75 -6.74
CA ILE A 261 13.34 -12.18 -5.71
C ILE A 261 14.12 -12.99 -4.66
N LYS A 262 14.21 -12.41 -3.45
CA LYS A 262 14.92 -12.99 -2.30
C LYS A 262 14.02 -13.78 -1.34
N TRP A 263 12.78 -13.36 -1.17
CA TRP A 263 11.82 -13.98 -0.26
C TRP A 263 10.57 -14.36 -1.04
N MET A 264 10.10 -15.59 -0.87
CA MET A 264 8.91 -16.11 -1.53
C MET A 264 7.99 -16.73 -0.48
N GLY A 265 6.83 -16.10 -0.26
CA GLY A 265 5.83 -16.62 0.67
C GLY A 265 5.12 -17.82 0.06
N THR A 266 5.17 -18.96 0.73
CA THR A 266 4.49 -20.20 0.32
C THR A 266 3.21 -20.45 1.12
N GLY A 267 2.92 -19.63 2.12
CA GLY A 267 1.74 -19.78 2.97
C GLY A 267 1.52 -18.58 3.89
N PRO A 268 0.46 -18.61 4.71
CA PRO A 268 0.11 -17.51 5.61
C PRO A 268 0.94 -17.49 6.90
N ASN A 269 1.61 -18.59 7.27
CA ASN A 269 2.37 -18.65 8.50
C ASN A 269 3.72 -17.94 8.34
N ARG A 270 4.27 -17.44 9.45
CA ARG A 270 5.57 -16.76 9.49
C ARG A 270 6.69 -17.57 8.85
N ASP A 271 6.68 -18.88 9.06
CA ASP A 271 7.75 -19.77 8.59
C ASP A 271 7.51 -20.28 7.17
N ASP A 272 6.34 -20.03 6.56
CA ASP A 272 6.02 -20.41 5.17
C ASP A 272 6.67 -19.44 4.18
N MET A 273 8.00 -19.44 4.20
CA MET A 273 8.84 -18.53 3.45
C MET A 273 10.07 -19.27 2.92
N ILE A 274 10.33 -19.16 1.62
CA ILE A 274 11.59 -19.56 1.00
C ILE A 274 12.51 -18.34 0.98
N PHE A 275 13.77 -18.53 1.40
CA PHE A 275 14.81 -17.51 1.29
C PHE A 275 15.85 -17.93 0.25
N ARG A 276 16.03 -17.09 -0.78
CA ARG A 276 17.01 -17.32 -1.85
C ARG A 276 18.06 -16.21 -1.89
N ARG A 277 19.31 -16.59 -1.69
CA ARG A 277 20.44 -15.66 -1.73
C ARG A 277 21.01 -15.56 -3.16
N LYS A 278 20.28 -14.90 -4.07
CA LYS A 278 20.84 -14.49 -5.37
C LYS A 278 21.63 -13.19 -5.21
N ALA A 279 22.85 -13.17 -5.73
CA ALA A 279 23.62 -11.93 -5.85
C ALA A 279 22.95 -11.02 -6.90
N PHE A 280 22.91 -9.72 -6.63
CA PHE A 280 22.50 -8.73 -7.63
C PHE A 280 23.68 -8.56 -8.60
N ASN A 281 23.64 -9.25 -9.74
CA ASN A 281 24.56 -8.95 -10.82
C ASN A 281 24.07 -7.64 -11.45
N LYS A 282 24.76 -6.54 -11.15
CA LYS A 282 24.55 -5.28 -11.89
C LYS A 282 24.76 -5.58 -13.38
N PHE A 283 23.72 -5.37 -14.18
CA PHE A 283 23.85 -5.22 -15.62
C PHE A 283 24.61 -3.93 -15.92
#